data_AF-A0A3E0K929-F1
#
_entry.id   AF-A0A3E0K929-F1
#
_cell.length_a   1.000
_cell.length_b   1.000
_cell.length_c   1.000
_cell.angle_alpha   90.00
_cell.angle_beta   90.00
_cell.angle_gamma   90.00
#
_symmetry.space_group_name_H-M   'P 1'
#
loop_
_entity.id
_entity.type
_entity.pdbx_description
1 polymer ?
#
loop_
_entity_poly.entity_id
_entity_poly.type
_entity_poly.pdbx_seq_one_letter_code
_entity_poly.pdbx_strand_id
1 'polypeptide(L)' 'MFETENAIKNGAEEIDMEINIGAGKSGEADIVKQEIQQVADAAKGKATVKVMIETSLLTDEEY' A
#
# COMPACT_ATOMS: atom_id res chain seq x y z
N MET A 1 -4.40 3.03 -7.80
CA MET A 1 -5.80 2.57 -7.85
C MET A 1 -6.13 1.70 -9.06
N PHE A 2 -5.84 2.12 -10.30
CA PHE A 2 -6.20 1.34 -11.50
C PHE A 2 -5.72 -0.12 -11.46
N GLU A 3 -4.48 -0.36 -11.03
CA GLU A 3 -3.93 -1.72 -10.91
C GLU A 3 -4.68 -2.58 -9.90
N THR A 4 -4.99 -2.04 -8.71
CA THR A 4 -5.79 -2.72 -7.68
C THR A 4 -7.16 -3.12 -8.22
N GLU A 5 -7.88 -2.18 -8.86
CA GLU A 5 -9.20 -2.47 -9.42
C GLU A 5 -9.14 -3.49 -10.55
N ASN A 6 -8.11 -3.42 -11.39
CA ASN A 6 -7.92 -4.35 -12.50
C ASN A 6 -7.59 -5.76 -11.98
N ALA A 7 -6.71 -5.87 -10.99
CA ALA A 7 -6.38 -7.14 -10.34
C ALA A 7 -7.63 -7.79 -9.73
N ILE A 8 -8.44 -7.03 -9.00
CA ILE A 8 -9.70 -7.50 -8.43
C ILE A 8 -10.68 -7.94 -9.53
N LYS A 9 -10.82 -7.17 -10.63
CA LYS A 9 -11.66 -7.56 -11.77
C LYS A 9 -11.22 -8.87 -12.41
N ASN A 10 -9.93 -9.17 -12.36
CA ASN A 10 -9.35 -10.42 -12.85
C ASN A 10 -9.38 -11.56 -11.81
N GLY A 11 -10.05 -11.36 -10.66
CA GLY A 11 -10.26 -12.41 -9.66
C GLY A 11 -9.19 -12.47 -8.57
N ALA A 12 -8.35 -11.43 -8.41
CA ALA A 12 -7.42 -11.37 -7.29
C ALA A 12 -8.17 -11.20 -5.95
N GLU A 13 -7.91 -12.11 -5.01
CA GLU A 13 -8.45 -12.07 -3.64
C GLU A 13 -7.47 -11.42 -2.65
N GLU A 14 -6.22 -11.20 -3.10
CA GLU A 14 -5.15 -10.56 -2.34
C GLU A 14 -4.43 -9.53 -3.21
N ILE A 15 -4.05 -8.40 -2.60
CA ILE A 15 -3.31 -7.30 -3.21
C ILE A 15 -2.08 -7.02 -2.36
N ASP A 16 -0.90 -7.29 -2.90
CA ASP A 16 0.37 -6.90 -2.31
C ASP A 16 0.74 -5.49 -2.79
N MET A 17 0.75 -4.53 -1.88
CA MET A 17 1.07 -3.13 -2.13
C MET A 17 2.43 -2.81 -1.53
N GLU A 18 3.30 -2.16 -2.29
CA GLU A 18 4.51 -1.52 -1.77
C GLU A 18 4.21 -0.06 -1.39
N ILE A 19 4.69 0.40 -0.24
CA ILE A 19 4.51 1.81 0.15
C ILE A 19 5.36 2.74 -0.70
N ASN A 20 5.03 4.03 -0.70
CA ASN A 20 5.95 5.05 -1.16
C ASN A 20 7.14 5.19 -0.21
N ILE A 21 8.23 4.48 -0.53
CA ILE A 21 9.48 4.49 0.23
C ILE A 21 10.06 5.91 0.32
N GLY A 22 9.93 6.73 -0.74
CA GLY A 22 10.42 8.11 -0.73
C GLY A 22 9.74 8.97 0.34
N ALA A 23 8.40 8.86 0.44
CA ALA A 23 7.61 9.53 1.45
C ALA A 23 7.87 8.96 2.85
N GLY A 24 7.99 7.63 2.98
CA GLY A 24 8.38 6.97 4.22
C GLY A 24 9.70 7.49 4.78
N LYS A 25 10.73 7.57 3.92
CA LYS A 25 12.06 8.06 4.27
C LYS A 25 12.15 9.57 4.52
N SER A 26 11.16 10.32 4.05
CA SER A 26 11.10 11.78 4.22
C SER A 26 10.26 12.19 5.44
N GLY A 27 9.75 11.22 6.21
CA GLY A 27 8.85 11.46 7.35
C GLY A 27 7.45 11.91 6.94
N GLU A 28 7.10 11.80 5.66
CA GLU A 28 5.80 12.21 5.11
C GLU A 28 4.74 11.11 5.30
N ALA A 29 4.52 10.72 6.56
CA ALA A 29 3.63 9.62 6.93
C ALA A 29 2.18 9.81 6.44
N ASP A 30 1.72 11.06 6.31
CA ASP A 30 0.39 11.36 5.78
C ASP A 30 0.24 10.96 4.31
N ILE A 31 1.29 11.09 3.49
CA ILE A 31 1.28 10.67 2.08
C ILE A 31 1.16 9.15 2.01
N VAL A 32 2.01 8.44 2.76
CA VAL A 32 1.98 6.96 2.84
C VAL A 32 0.60 6.48 3.29
N LYS A 33 0.03 7.10 4.32
CA LYS A 33 -1.31 6.77 4.83
C LYS A 33 -2.40 7.01 3.80
N GLN A 34 -2.36 8.13 3.09
CA GLN A 34 -3.34 8.47 2.05
C GLN A 34 -3.30 7.47 0.89
N GLU A 35 -2.12 7.02 0.49
CA GLU A 35 -1.98 6.01 -0.57
C GLU A 35 -2.50 4.64 -0.14
N ILE A 36 -2.14 4.19 1.06
CA ILE A 36 -2.65 2.92 1.61
C ILE A 36 -4.17 2.96 1.72
N GLN A 37 -4.73 4.06 2.21
CA GLN A 37 -6.18 4.24 2.34
C GLN A 37 -6.88 4.12 0.99
N GLN A 38 -6.33 4.73 -0.06
CA GLN A 38 -6.88 4.63 -1.41
C GLN A 38 -6.89 3.18 -1.93
N VAL A 39 -5.81 2.43 -1.72
CA VAL A 39 -5.75 1.02 -2.13
C VAL A 39 -6.72 0.16 -1.31
N ALA A 40 -6.78 0.37 0.00
CA ALA A 40 -7.70 -0.32 0.89
C ALA A 40 -9.16 -0.06 0.52
N ASP A 41 -9.52 1.18 0.18
CA ASP A 41 -10.89 1.52 -0.24
C ASP A 41 -11.26 0.89 -1.59
N ALA A 42 -10.33 0.82 -2.55
CA ALA A 42 -10.55 0.15 -3.82
C ALA A 42 -10.78 -1.36 -3.64
N ALA A 43 -10.05 -1.98 -2.70
CA ALA A 43 -10.11 -3.40 -2.38
C ALA A 43 -11.19 -3.79 -1.36
N LYS A 44 -11.83 -2.82 -0.70
CA LYS A 44 -12.77 -3.04 0.40
C LYS A 44 -13.87 -4.02 0.04
N GLY A 45 -13.93 -5.13 0.80
CA GLY A 45 -14.93 -6.19 0.62
C GLY A 45 -14.73 -7.05 -0.63
N LYS A 46 -13.60 -6.91 -1.33
CA LYS A 46 -13.29 -7.64 -2.57
C LYS A 46 -11.96 -8.40 -2.49
N ALA A 47 -10.95 -7.81 -1.86
CA ALA A 47 -9.64 -8.42 -1.69
C ALA A 47 -8.98 -7.97 -0.37
N THR A 48 -8.08 -8.78 0.15
CA THR A 48 -7.23 -8.42 1.30
C THR A 48 -6.02 -7.63 0.80
N VAL A 49 -5.72 -6.49 1.45
CA VAL A 49 -4.54 -5.69 1.13
C VAL A 49 -3.42 -5.99 2.11
N LYS A 50 -2.26 -6.40 1.60
CA LYS A 50 -1.01 -6.59 2.33
C LYS A 50 -0.07 -5.46 1.97
N VAL A 51 0.44 -4.74 2.96
CA VAL A 51 1.33 -3.60 2.75
C VAL A 51 2.76 -4.02 3.07
N MET A 52 3.62 -3.94 2.08
CA MET A 52 5.06 -4.16 2.19
C MET A 52 5.75 -2.80 2.38
N ILE A 53 6.44 -2.67 3.52
CA ILE A 53 7.10 -1.42 3.93
C ILE A 53 8.60 -1.39 3.60
N GLU A 54 9.12 -2.44 2.93
CA GLU A 54 10.53 -2.62 2.56
C GLU A 54 11.50 -2.23 3.69
N THR A 55 11.44 -3.00 4.78
CA THR A 55 12.17 -2.79 6.03
C THR A 55 13.69 -2.70 5.88
N SER A 56 14.24 -3.14 4.74
CA SER A 56 15.67 -3.04 4.43
C SER A 56 16.10 -1.61 4.05
N LEU A 57 15.16 -0.75 3.66
CA LEU A 57 15.39 0.62 3.22
C LEU A 57 14.94 1.68 4.23
N LEU A 58 14.19 1.25 5.25
CA LEU A 58 13.75 2.04 6.39
C LEU A 58 14.73 1.92 7.57
N THR A 59 14.89 3.01 8.30
CA THR A 59 15.66 3.09 9.54
C THR A 59 14.79 2.76 10.75
N ASP A 60 15.39 2.45 11.90
CA ASP A 60 14.66 2.05 13.12
C ASP A 60 13.62 3.08 13.63
N GLU A 61 13.74 4.36 13.26
CA GLU A 61 12.74 5.41 13.57
C GLU A 61 11.50 5.36 12.66
N GLU A 62 11.56 4.61 11.56
CA GLU A 62 10.52 4.50 10.52
C GLU A 62 9.72 3.17 10.61
N TYR A 63 10.07 2.27 11.55
CA TYR A 63 9.32 1.04 11.90
C TYR A 63 8.12 1.33 12.82
#